data_AF-F2NL47-F1
#
_entry.id   AF-F2NL47-F1
#
_cell.length_a   1.000
_cell.length_b   1.000
_cell.length_c   1.000
_cell.angle_alpha   90.00
_cell.angle_beta   90.00
_cell.angle_gamma   90.00
#
_symmetry.space_group_name_H-M   'P 1'
#
loop_
_entity.id
_entity.type
_entity.pdbx_description
1 polymer ?
#
loop_
_entity_poly.entity_id
_entity_poly.type
_entity_poly.pdbx_seq_one_letter_code
_entity_poly.pdbx_strand_id
1 'polypeptide(L)'
;MRSHGLTLLEVLIAIAIIGVAFGVLVLSQALNYRVSARARALSELKAEATRILEERAGAVLDDFLTYYDTCLSGTEPLCHGDGWRIQSEKSRGIAGEGLVRITAWATDPQGGSLYLVTRVSCYDTFASRTAVVREDPTALQPCPPVTP
;
A
#
# COMPACT_ATOMS: atom_id res chain seq x y z
N MET A 1 0.64 0.51 72.48
CA MET A 1 0.90 0.33 71.03
C MET A 1 0.93 -1.16 70.77
N ARG A 2 -0.09 -1.71 70.09
CA ARG A 2 -0.24 -3.17 69.87
C ARG A 2 0.47 -3.52 68.56
N SER A 3 1.67 -4.06 68.64
CA SER A 3 2.40 -4.57 67.46
C SER A 3 1.83 -5.94 67.09
N HIS A 4 0.84 -5.97 66.19
CA HIS A 4 0.48 -7.20 65.49
C HIS A 4 1.64 -7.54 64.54
N GLY A 5 2.39 -8.59 64.85
CA GLY A 5 3.43 -9.11 63.96
C GLY A 5 2.77 -9.74 62.73
N LEU A 6 3.26 -9.39 61.54
CA LEU A 6 2.85 -9.99 60.27
C LEU A 6 2.89 -11.52 60.39
N THR A 7 1.76 -12.17 60.16
CA THR A 7 1.72 -13.64 60.11
C THR A 7 2.33 -14.12 58.79
N LEU A 8 3.01 -15.28 58.81
CA LEU A 8 3.64 -15.87 57.61
C LEU A 8 2.63 -16.03 56.45
N LEU A 9 1.38 -16.35 56.80
CA LEU A 9 0.27 -16.48 55.85
C LEU A 9 -0.01 -15.16 55.11
N GLU A 10 -0.02 -14.04 55.83
CA GLU A 10 -0.30 -12.71 55.29
C GLU A 10 0.80 -12.27 54.32
N VAL A 11 2.06 -12.59 54.63
CA VAL A 11 3.21 -12.36 53.74
C VAL A 11 3.09 -13.18 52.45
N LEU A 12 2.73 -14.47 52.56
CA LEU A 12 2.55 -15.33 51.40
C LEU A 12 1.42 -14.86 50.49
N ILE A 13 0.29 -14.43 51.07
CA ILE A 13 -0.84 -13.87 50.32
C ILE A 13 -0.42 -12.55 49.65
N ALA A 14 0.28 -11.67 50.37
CA ALA A 14 0.75 -10.40 49.81
C ALA A 14 1.68 -10.62 48.60
N ILE A 15 2.64 -11.54 48.71
CA ILE A 15 3.56 -11.88 47.60
C ILE A 15 2.79 -12.47 46.41
N ALA A 16 1.81 -13.34 46.66
CA ALA A 16 0.99 -13.93 45.59
C ALA A 16 0.19 -12.86 44.83
N ILE A 17 -0.45 -11.92 45.54
CA ILE A 17 -1.19 -10.81 44.92
C ILE A 17 -0.27 -9.91 44.10
N ILE A 18 0.91 -9.55 44.65
CA ILE A 18 1.90 -8.75 43.94
C ILE A 18 2.39 -9.47 42.68
N GLY A 19 2.66 -10.78 42.75
CA GLY A 19 3.10 -11.57 41.61
C GLY A 19 2.09 -11.60 40.47
N VAL A 20 0.81 -11.79 40.78
CA VAL A 20 -0.26 -11.77 39.77
C VAL A 20 -0.41 -10.38 39.15
N ALA A 21 -0.44 -9.32 39.96
CA ALA A 21 -0.56 -7.95 39.48
C ALA A 21 0.62 -7.56 38.57
N PHE A 22 1.85 -7.92 38.97
CA PHE A 22 3.06 -7.67 38.18
C PHE A 22 3.07 -8.47 36.88
N GLY A 23 2.62 -9.73 36.90
CA GLY A 23 2.51 -10.57 35.71
C GLY A 23 1.58 -9.96 34.64
N VAL A 24 0.42 -9.44 35.04
CA VAL A 24 -0.50 -8.76 34.13
C VAL A 24 0.13 -7.51 33.52
N LEU A 25 0.85 -6.71 34.32
CA LEU A 25 1.53 -5.50 33.84
C LEU A 25 2.62 -5.81 32.81
N VAL A 26 3.48 -6.81 33.07
CA VAL A 26 4.54 -7.21 32.15
C VAL A 26 3.97 -7.72 30.83
N LEU A 27 2.92 -8.56 30.88
CA LEU A 27 2.26 -9.06 29.68
C LEU A 27 1.66 -7.92 28.86
N SER A 28 0.99 -6.96 29.51
CA SER A 28 0.39 -5.79 28.85
C SER A 28 1.46 -4.95 28.13
N GLN A 29 2.60 -4.70 28.78
CA GLN A 29 3.71 -3.96 28.16
C GLN A 29 4.32 -4.74 26.99
N ALA A 30 4.57 -6.03 27.15
CA ALA A 30 5.12 -6.87 26.09
C ALA A 30 4.23 -6.89 24.83
N LEU A 31 2.91 -6.93 25.01
CA LEU A 31 1.95 -6.85 23.92
C LEU A 31 1.99 -5.48 23.24
N ASN A 32 2.01 -4.38 24.02
CA ASN A 32 2.12 -3.03 23.47
C ASN A 32 3.41 -2.83 22.65
N TYR A 33 4.56 -3.35 23.11
CA TYR A 33 5.80 -3.30 22.34
C TYR A 33 5.69 -4.06 21.02
N ARG A 34 5.12 -5.26 21.03
CA ARG A 34 4.94 -6.08 19.82
C ARG A 34 4.02 -5.40 18.81
N VAL A 35 2.91 -4.83 19.27
CA VAL A 35 1.98 -4.09 18.42
C VAL A 35 2.67 -2.86 17.82
N SER A 36 3.41 -2.11 18.64
CA SER A 36 4.13 -0.92 18.18
C SER A 36 5.22 -1.24 17.16
N ALA A 37 5.97 -2.33 17.38
CA ALA A 37 7.01 -2.79 16.44
C ALA A 37 6.41 -3.21 15.09
N ARG A 38 5.29 -3.95 15.12
CA ARG A 38 4.57 -4.34 13.89
C ARG A 38 4.01 -3.13 13.15
N ALA A 39 3.47 -2.15 13.86
CA ALA A 39 2.94 -0.94 13.24
C ALA A 39 4.02 -0.14 12.50
N ARG A 40 5.24 -0.05 13.08
CA ARG A 40 6.38 0.60 12.40
C ARG A 40 6.80 -0.15 11.14
N ALA A 41 6.98 -1.46 11.23
CA ALA A 41 7.32 -2.29 10.07
C ALA A 41 6.31 -2.14 8.93
N LEU A 42 5.01 -2.18 9.23
CA LEU A 42 3.96 -1.96 8.23
C LEU A 42 4.00 -0.55 7.62
N SER A 43 4.33 0.47 8.42
CA SER A 43 4.46 1.84 7.94
C SER A 43 5.64 1.99 6.97
N GLU A 44 6.77 1.36 7.26
CA GLU A 44 7.95 1.36 6.38
C GLU A 44 7.65 0.63 5.06
N LEU A 45 7.00 -0.52 5.10
CA LEU A 45 6.54 -1.23 3.88
C LEU A 45 5.59 -0.38 3.05
N LYS A 46 4.64 0.30 3.70
CA LYS A 46 3.73 1.19 3.00
C LYS A 46 4.47 2.35 2.35
N ALA A 47 5.44 2.95 3.05
CA ALA A 47 6.24 4.04 2.49
C ALA A 47 7.00 3.59 1.25
N GLU A 48 7.63 2.41 1.28
CA GLU A 48 8.34 1.87 0.12
C GLU A 48 7.41 1.54 -1.05
N ALA A 49 6.29 0.84 -0.79
CA ALA A 49 5.30 0.56 -1.83
C ALA A 49 4.71 1.85 -2.42
N THR A 50 4.51 2.89 -1.59
CA THR A 50 4.00 4.20 -2.04
C THR A 50 5.02 4.90 -2.93
N ARG A 51 6.32 4.90 -2.54
CA ARG A 51 7.40 5.45 -3.35
C ARG A 51 7.44 4.83 -4.74
N ILE A 52 7.39 3.50 -4.82
CA ILE A 52 7.34 2.76 -6.09
C ILE A 52 6.08 3.11 -6.89
N LEU A 53 4.93 3.18 -6.22
CA LEU A 53 3.66 3.49 -6.88
C LEU A 53 3.67 4.88 -7.50
N GLU A 54 4.17 5.89 -6.79
CA GLU A 54 4.26 7.27 -7.25
C GLU A 54 5.24 7.42 -8.42
N GLU A 55 6.40 6.77 -8.34
CA GLU A 55 7.39 6.74 -9.42
C GLU A 55 6.78 6.17 -10.72
N ARG A 56 6.05 5.04 -10.62
CA ARG A 56 5.42 4.40 -11.78
C ARG A 56 4.18 5.14 -12.26
N ALA A 57 3.41 5.75 -11.36
CA ALA A 57 2.31 6.62 -11.75
C ALA A 57 2.80 7.83 -12.54
N GLY A 58 3.92 8.44 -12.14
CA GLY A 58 4.56 9.51 -12.91
C GLY A 58 4.95 9.07 -14.31
N ALA A 59 5.57 7.90 -14.47
CA ALA A 59 5.93 7.35 -15.78
C ALA A 59 4.71 7.09 -16.67
N VAL A 60 3.62 6.54 -16.12
CA VAL A 60 2.37 6.32 -16.86
C VAL A 60 1.69 7.63 -17.25
N LEU A 61 1.77 8.66 -16.41
CA LEU A 61 1.20 9.98 -16.72
C LEU A 61 2.00 10.73 -17.79
N ASP A 62 3.31 10.50 -17.89
CA ASP A 62 4.20 11.09 -18.90
C ASP A 62 3.93 10.51 -20.30
N ASP A 63 3.75 9.18 -20.40
CA ASP A 63 3.50 8.49 -21.67
C ASP A 63 2.38 7.45 -21.58
N PHE A 64 1.15 7.94 -21.36
CA PHE A 64 -0.01 7.07 -21.11
C PHE A 64 -0.28 6.08 -22.24
N LEU A 65 -0.20 6.51 -23.51
CA LEU A 65 -0.56 5.67 -24.65
C LEU A 65 0.38 4.48 -24.81
N THR A 66 1.68 4.69 -24.61
CA THR A 66 2.66 3.59 -24.66
C THR A 66 2.31 2.50 -23.66
N TYR A 67 2.01 2.85 -22.41
CA TYR A 67 1.61 1.88 -21.39
C TYR A 67 0.22 1.27 -21.66
N TYR A 68 -0.74 2.06 -22.13
CA TYR A 68 -2.09 1.58 -22.42
C TYR A 68 -2.14 0.58 -23.58
N ASP A 69 -1.35 0.78 -24.64
CA ASP A 69 -1.33 -0.10 -25.81
C ASP A 69 -0.32 -1.26 -25.70
N THR A 70 0.76 -1.08 -24.95
CA THR A 70 1.80 -2.11 -24.80
C THR A 70 1.52 -3.07 -23.63
N CYS A 71 1.05 -2.57 -22.47
CA CYS A 71 0.95 -3.36 -21.25
C CYS A 71 -0.35 -4.16 -21.14
N LEU A 72 -0.72 -4.96 -22.12
CA LEU A 72 -2.03 -5.66 -22.14
C LEU A 72 -2.17 -6.69 -21.02
N SER A 73 -1.10 -7.41 -20.72
CA SER A 73 -1.05 -8.48 -19.72
C SER A 73 -0.26 -8.10 -18.47
N GLY A 74 0.59 -7.08 -18.55
CA GLY A 74 1.49 -6.65 -17.48
C GLY A 74 2.69 -7.56 -17.29
N THR A 75 3.01 -8.40 -18.28
CA THR A 75 4.22 -9.24 -18.31
C THR A 75 5.23 -8.76 -19.37
N GLU A 76 4.85 -7.74 -20.14
CA GLU A 76 5.70 -7.14 -21.16
C GLU A 76 6.89 -6.43 -20.48
N PRO A 77 8.07 -6.34 -21.12
CA PRO A 77 9.31 -5.87 -20.47
C PRO A 77 9.25 -4.47 -19.85
N LEU A 78 8.42 -3.58 -20.40
CA LEU A 78 8.21 -2.22 -19.89
C LEU A 78 7.25 -2.16 -18.69
N CYS A 79 6.49 -3.24 -18.48
CA CYS A 79 5.27 -3.24 -17.70
C CYS A 79 5.40 -3.96 -16.34
N HIS A 80 6.61 -4.39 -15.99
CA HIS A 80 6.88 -5.01 -14.70
C HIS A 80 8.32 -4.77 -14.24
N GLY A 81 8.54 -4.93 -12.94
CA GLY A 81 9.84 -4.92 -12.33
C GLY A 81 9.76 -5.35 -10.87
N ASP A 82 10.86 -5.14 -10.14
CA ASP A 82 10.90 -5.46 -8.72
C ASP A 82 9.92 -4.58 -7.94
N GLY A 83 8.91 -5.22 -7.35
CA GLY A 83 7.92 -4.54 -6.51
C GLY A 83 6.82 -3.81 -7.28
N TRP A 84 6.67 -3.99 -8.61
CA TRP A 84 5.57 -3.35 -9.35
C TRP A 84 5.17 -4.03 -10.65
N ARG A 85 3.96 -3.69 -11.11
CA ARG A 85 3.37 -4.10 -12.39
C ARG A 85 2.42 -3.03 -12.90
N ILE A 86 2.47 -2.76 -14.20
CA ILE A 86 1.56 -1.88 -14.94
C ILE A 86 0.75 -2.76 -15.90
N GLN A 87 -0.56 -2.58 -15.95
CA GLN A 87 -1.44 -3.34 -16.82
C GLN A 87 -2.57 -2.47 -17.36
N SER A 88 -2.71 -2.44 -18.67
CA SER A 88 -3.85 -1.86 -19.37
C SER A 88 -5.13 -2.66 -19.08
N GLU A 89 -6.21 -1.95 -18.74
CA GLU A 89 -7.52 -2.59 -18.54
C GLU A 89 -8.31 -2.74 -19.85
N LYS A 90 -7.70 -2.48 -21.01
CA LYS A 90 -8.32 -2.59 -22.35
C LYS A 90 -9.03 -3.94 -22.59
N SER A 91 -8.51 -5.03 -22.03
CA SER A 91 -9.11 -6.37 -22.11
C SER A 91 -10.45 -6.53 -21.37
N ARG A 92 -10.85 -5.56 -20.53
CA ARG A 92 -12.12 -5.54 -19.79
C ARG A 92 -13.26 -4.90 -20.58
N GLY A 93 -13.05 -4.57 -21.86
CA GLY A 93 -14.03 -3.89 -22.70
C GLY A 93 -14.28 -2.46 -22.22
N ILE A 94 -15.52 -1.98 -22.36
CA ILE A 94 -15.92 -0.59 -22.05
C ILE A 94 -15.55 -0.20 -20.60
N ALA A 95 -15.60 -1.13 -19.65
CA ALA A 95 -15.29 -0.84 -18.24
C ALA A 95 -13.78 -0.58 -17.97
N GLY A 96 -12.90 -0.96 -18.90
CA GLY A 96 -11.46 -0.75 -18.80
C GLY A 96 -10.89 0.17 -19.88
N GLU A 97 -11.77 0.76 -20.69
CA GLU A 97 -11.37 1.68 -21.76
C GLU A 97 -10.68 2.92 -21.16
N GLY A 98 -9.49 3.22 -21.66
CA GLY A 98 -8.72 4.38 -21.21
C GLY A 98 -8.27 4.28 -19.75
N LEU A 99 -8.13 3.07 -19.20
CA LEU A 99 -7.61 2.83 -17.85
C LEU A 99 -6.33 1.98 -17.89
N VAL A 100 -5.36 2.43 -17.10
CA VAL A 100 -4.13 1.69 -16.78
C VAL A 100 -4.09 1.44 -15.28
N ARG A 101 -3.96 0.18 -14.88
CA ARG A 101 -3.78 -0.24 -13.50
C ARG A 101 -2.30 -0.33 -13.17
N ILE A 102 -1.91 0.27 -12.06
CA ILE A 102 -0.56 0.18 -11.51
C ILE A 102 -0.67 -0.51 -10.17
N THR A 103 0.07 -1.60 -10.01
CA THR A 103 0.16 -2.37 -8.77
C THR A 103 1.59 -2.26 -8.27
N ALA A 104 1.79 -1.77 -7.06
CA ALA A 104 3.08 -1.76 -6.38
C ALA A 104 3.01 -2.61 -5.12
N TRP A 105 4.12 -3.24 -4.74
CA TRP A 105 4.20 -4.01 -3.51
C TRP A 105 5.57 -3.92 -2.86
N ALA A 106 5.58 -4.05 -1.55
CA ALA A 106 6.78 -4.21 -0.75
C ALA A 106 6.64 -5.46 0.13
N THR A 107 7.75 -6.16 0.33
CA THR A 107 7.81 -7.39 1.13
C THR A 107 8.79 -7.21 2.29
N ASP A 108 8.34 -7.52 3.49
CA ASP A 108 9.15 -7.59 4.71
C ASP A 108 10.11 -8.78 4.64
N PRO A 109 11.33 -8.70 5.19
CA PRO A 109 12.17 -9.84 5.52
C PRO A 109 11.45 -11.04 6.17
N GLN A 110 10.37 -10.81 6.93
CA GLN A 110 9.56 -11.86 7.55
C GLN A 110 8.51 -12.49 6.61
N GLY A 111 8.45 -12.07 5.35
CA GLY A 111 7.55 -12.59 4.32
C GLY A 111 6.17 -11.91 4.25
N GLY A 112 5.92 -10.88 5.06
CA GLY A 112 4.70 -10.08 4.96
C GLY A 112 4.75 -9.18 3.72
N SER A 113 3.68 -9.14 2.91
CA SER A 113 3.61 -8.27 1.74
C SER A 113 2.46 -7.26 1.87
N LEU A 114 2.68 -6.05 1.35
CA LEU A 114 1.67 -5.01 1.24
C LEU A 114 1.56 -4.60 -0.22
N TYR A 115 0.34 -4.59 -0.74
CA TYR A 115 0.02 -4.20 -2.11
C TYR A 115 -0.73 -2.89 -2.13
N LEU A 116 -0.30 -1.97 -3.00
CA LEU A 116 -1.02 -0.76 -3.34
C LEU A 116 -1.42 -0.84 -4.82
N VAL A 117 -2.64 -0.39 -5.10
CA VAL A 117 -3.16 -0.36 -6.47
C VAL A 117 -3.68 1.03 -6.73
N THR A 118 -3.25 1.64 -7.83
CA THR A 118 -3.87 2.83 -8.39
C THR A 118 -4.34 2.56 -9.81
N ARG A 119 -5.31 3.35 -10.27
CA ARG A 119 -5.75 3.36 -11.66
C ARG A 119 -5.56 4.77 -12.19
N VAL A 120 -4.89 4.86 -13.32
CA VAL A 120 -4.71 6.10 -14.06
C VAL A 120 -5.63 6.03 -15.27
N SER A 121 -6.42 7.08 -15.45
CA SER A 121 -7.22 7.27 -16.64
C SER A 121 -6.47 8.11 -17.67
N CYS A 122 -6.80 7.92 -18.94
CA CYS A 122 -6.36 8.81 -20.01
C CYS A 122 -6.73 10.30 -19.76
N TYR A 123 -7.72 10.57 -18.90
CA TYR A 123 -8.11 11.93 -18.48
C TYR A 123 -7.19 12.56 -17.44
N ASP A 124 -6.34 11.77 -16.78
CA ASP A 124 -5.44 12.24 -15.72
C ASP A 124 -4.13 12.80 -16.28
N THR A 125 -3.89 12.66 -17.60
CA THR A 125 -2.72 13.19 -18.31
C THR A 125 -2.73 14.72 -18.38
N PHE A 126 -1.53 15.32 -18.50
CA PHE A 126 -1.40 16.77 -18.61
C PHE A 126 -2.03 17.27 -19.92
N ALA A 127 -2.92 18.27 -19.81
CA ALA A 127 -3.88 18.71 -20.83
C ALA A 127 -5.02 17.70 -21.07
N SER A 128 -6.01 17.71 -20.17
CA SER A 128 -7.28 16.97 -20.34
C SER A 128 -7.94 17.30 -21.69
N ARG A 129 -8.74 16.35 -22.22
CA ARG A 129 -9.37 16.33 -23.57
C ARG A 129 -9.83 17.70 -24.14
N THR A 130 -10.23 18.64 -23.29
CA THR A 130 -10.74 19.95 -23.70
C THR A 130 -9.67 20.93 -24.17
N ALA A 131 -8.41 20.78 -23.76
CA ALA A 131 -7.32 21.67 -24.16
C ALA A 131 -6.71 21.28 -25.51
N VAL A 132 -6.43 19.98 -25.73
CA VAL A 132 -5.67 19.50 -26.91
C VAL A 132 -6.52 19.46 -28.19
N VAL A 133 -7.79 19.04 -28.12
CA VAL A 133 -8.68 18.93 -29.30
C VAL A 133 -8.96 20.30 -29.94
N ARG A 134 -8.83 21.39 -29.18
CA ARG A 134 -9.09 22.76 -29.68
C ARG A 134 -7.91 23.34 -30.45
N GLU A 135 -6.70 22.86 -30.20
CA GLU A 135 -5.47 23.44 -30.75
C GLU A 135 -4.89 22.58 -31.89
N ASP A 136 -5.01 21.25 -31.83
CA ASP A 136 -4.58 20.36 -32.91
C ASP A 136 -5.44 19.06 -32.93
N PRO A 137 -6.31 18.86 -33.93
CA PRO A 137 -7.09 17.64 -34.08
C PRO A 137 -6.26 16.39 -34.46
N THR A 138 -4.97 16.57 -34.77
CA THR A 138 -4.01 15.50 -35.05
C THR A 138 -3.04 15.23 -33.90
N ALA A 139 -3.03 16.06 -32.85
CA ALA A 139 -2.28 15.77 -31.64
C ALA A 139 -2.84 14.53 -30.96
N LEU A 140 -1.93 13.60 -30.63
CA LEU A 140 -2.17 12.32 -29.97
C LEU A 140 -3.29 12.46 -28.92
N GLN A 141 -4.46 11.89 -29.20
CA GLN A 141 -5.53 11.82 -28.23
C GLN A 141 -5.13 10.77 -27.18
N PRO A 142 -4.92 11.13 -25.90
CA PRO A 142 -4.47 10.16 -24.90
C PRO A 142 -5.57 9.14 -24.57
N CYS A 143 -6.83 9.48 -24.84
CA CYS A 143 -7.95 8.55 -24.72
C CYS A 143 -8.27 7.91 -26.07
N PRO A 144 -8.42 6.58 -26.14
CA PRO A 144 -8.87 5.91 -27.35
C PRO A 144 -10.30 6.36 -27.75
N PRO A 145 -10.68 6.20 -29.03
CA PRO A 145 -12.06 6.35 -29.46
C PRO A 145 -12.92 5.21 -28.92
N VAL A 146 -14.17 5.52 -28.58
CA VAL A 146 -15.15 4.53 -28.09
C VAL A 146 -15.36 3.48 -29.18
N THR A 147 -14.97 2.24 -28.89
CA THR A 147 -15.27 1.09 -29.75
C THR A 147 -16.68 0.58 -29.42
N PRO A 148 -17.59 0.48 -30.42
CA PRO A 148 -18.96 -0.02 -30.23
C PRO A 148 -19.03 -1.52 -29.90
#